data_AF-A0A2I0D0W7-F1
#
_entry.id   AF-A0A2I0D0W7-F1
#
_cell.length_a   1.000
_cell.length_b   1.000
_cell.length_c   1.000
_cell.angle_alpha   90.00
_cell.angle_beta   90.00
_cell.angle_gamma   90.00
#
_symmetry.space_group_name_H-M   'P 1'
#
loop_
_entity.id
_entity.type
_entity.pdbx_description
1 polymer ?
#
loop_
_entity_poly.entity_id
_entity_poly.type
_entity_poly.pdbx_seq_one_letter_code
_entity_poly.pdbx_strand_id
1 'polypeptide(L)'
;MDFGNMLGESFAYAKDGVVGKWMQWILLLVATILLCIPLLGYTLKIYRGEKPAPEVDGWGTLIIDGIKYLIISLIWAIPCLIVFFVMLGAAVTSYAMNPAAMVGIMGGMLVGFLLFFIVAFITGLLATIGVIRFARTGSMGEAFNFGAILETIGKIGWVNYIIALIIIGIIIGIIEFILMAIPYVGTLILFLIVPPLVLWHSRYVCLIYDSAA
;
A
#
# COMPACT_ATOMS: atom_id res chain seq x y z
N MET A 1 11.86 17.74 6.33
CA MET A 1 10.52 17.30 5.92
C MET A 1 9.56 17.62 7.06
N ASP A 2 8.45 18.30 6.78
CA ASP A 2 7.44 18.63 7.80
C ASP A 2 6.31 17.59 7.77
N PHE A 3 6.48 16.53 8.55
CA PHE A 3 5.54 15.41 8.57
C PHE A 3 4.15 15.84 9.05
N GLY A 4 4.06 16.78 10.00
CA GLY A 4 2.80 17.25 10.57
C GLY A 4 1.96 17.99 9.54
N ASN A 5 2.58 18.91 8.80
CA ASN A 5 1.90 19.62 7.71
C ASN A 5 1.48 18.67 6.58
N MET A 6 2.32 17.70 6.21
CA MET A 6 1.96 16.71 5.19
C MET A 6 0.80 15.81 5.63
N LEU A 7 0.77 15.39 6.90
CA LEU A 7 -0.35 14.62 7.45
C LEU A 7 -1.64 15.44 7.45
N GLY A 8 -1.56 16.71 7.86
CA GLY A 8 -2.69 17.63 7.86
C GLY A 8 -3.24 17.89 6.45
N GLU A 9 -2.37 18.18 5.48
CA GLU A 9 -2.77 18.43 4.09
C GLU A 9 -3.39 17.17 3.46
N SER A 10 -2.75 16.01 3.63
CA SER A 10 -3.27 14.76 3.08
C SER A 10 -4.57 14.32 3.72
N PHE A 11 -4.76 14.58 5.02
CA PHE A 11 -6.02 14.33 5.71
C PHE A 11 -7.11 15.27 5.22
N ALA A 12 -6.82 16.57 5.07
CA ALA A 12 -7.75 17.54 4.51
C ALA A 12 -8.18 17.15 3.09
N TYR A 13 -7.23 16.71 2.26
CA TYR A 13 -7.52 16.19 0.92
C TYR A 13 -8.49 15.00 0.93
N ALA A 14 -8.25 14.01 1.81
CA ALA A 14 -9.15 12.87 1.94
C ALA A 14 -10.53 13.30 2.44
N LYS A 15 -10.57 14.15 3.47
CA LYS A 15 -11.80 14.73 4.03
C LYS A 15 -12.61 15.45 2.95
N ASP A 16 -12.00 16.33 2.17
CA ASP A 16 -12.67 17.10 1.11
C ASP A 16 -13.12 16.23 -0.08
N GLY A 17 -12.54 15.04 -0.23
CA GLY A 17 -12.94 14.03 -1.23
C GLY A 17 -14.17 13.23 -0.84
N VAL A 18 -14.49 13.10 0.46
CA VAL A 18 -15.62 12.26 0.92
C VAL A 18 -16.67 13.01 1.74
N VAL A 19 -16.27 13.94 2.62
CA VAL A 19 -17.18 14.64 3.53
C VAL A 19 -18.00 15.65 2.73
N GLY A 20 -19.33 15.57 2.83
CA GLY A 20 -20.26 16.38 2.04
C GLY A 20 -20.46 15.89 0.60
N LYS A 21 -19.64 14.94 0.12
CA LYS A 21 -19.71 14.33 -1.22
C LYS A 21 -20.14 12.87 -1.13
N TRP A 22 -21.34 12.66 -0.62
CA TRP A 22 -21.94 11.34 -0.36
C TRP A 22 -21.98 10.45 -1.61
N MET A 23 -22.24 11.01 -2.80
CA MET A 23 -22.15 10.26 -4.06
C MET A 23 -20.72 9.75 -4.33
N GLN A 24 -19.70 10.59 -4.16
CA GLN A 24 -18.29 10.17 -4.35
C GLN A 24 -17.90 9.08 -3.35
N TRP A 25 -18.30 9.22 -2.09
CA TRP A 25 -18.04 8.21 -1.08
C TRP A 25 -18.70 6.86 -1.40
N ILE A 26 -19.96 6.85 -1.85
CA ILE A 26 -20.65 5.63 -2.29
C ILE A 26 -19.94 4.99 -3.48
N LEU A 27 -19.53 5.78 -4.49
CA LEU A 27 -18.82 5.25 -5.65
C LEU A 27 -17.46 4.64 -5.26
N LEU A 28 -16.75 5.24 -4.29
CA LEU A 28 -15.53 4.65 -3.76
C LEU A 28 -15.78 3.35 -2.97
N LEU A 29 -16.91 3.24 -2.25
CA LEU A 29 -17.31 1.98 -1.61
C LEU A 29 -17.62 0.90 -2.65
N VAL A 30 -18.33 1.24 -3.73
CA VAL A 30 -18.55 0.33 -4.86
C VAL A 30 -17.21 -0.09 -5.47
N ALA A 31 -16.28 0.84 -5.65
CA ALA A 31 -14.92 0.55 -6.12
C ALA A 31 -14.15 -0.39 -5.17
N THR A 32 -14.41 -0.31 -3.86
CA THR A 32 -13.83 -1.22 -2.86
C THR A 32 -14.42 -2.64 -3.00
N ILE A 33 -15.75 -2.75 -3.17
CA ILE A 33 -16.45 -4.05 -3.33
C ILE A 33 -16.03 -4.77 -4.61
N LEU A 34 -15.72 -4.04 -5.68
CA LEU A 34 -15.25 -4.58 -6.96
C LEU A 34 -13.77 -5.00 -6.90
N LEU A 35 -13.45 -5.85 -5.92
CA LEU A 35 -12.12 -6.42 -5.67
C LEU A 35 -11.04 -5.34 -5.42
N CYS A 36 -11.42 -4.18 -4.93
CA CYS A 36 -10.58 -2.98 -4.80
C CYS A 36 -9.94 -2.50 -6.12
N ILE A 37 -10.22 -3.09 -7.28
CA ILE A 37 -9.53 -2.78 -8.54
C ILE A 37 -9.79 -1.32 -8.95
N PRO A 38 -11.04 -0.83 -9.04
CA PRO A 38 -11.27 0.56 -9.40
C PRO A 38 -10.72 1.54 -8.33
N LEU A 39 -10.65 1.13 -7.06
CA LEU A 39 -10.06 1.94 -5.99
C LEU A 39 -8.55 2.11 -6.19
N LEU A 40 -7.84 1.06 -6.61
CA LEU A 40 -6.42 1.15 -6.99
C LEU A 40 -6.21 2.05 -8.23
N GLY A 41 -7.14 2.02 -9.19
CA GLY A 41 -7.13 2.95 -10.32
C GLY A 41 -7.32 4.40 -9.88
N TYR A 42 -8.20 4.63 -8.91
CA TYR A 42 -8.40 5.95 -8.31
C TYR A 42 -7.13 6.42 -7.56
N THR A 43 -6.44 5.52 -6.85
CA THR A 43 -5.14 5.81 -6.25
C THR A 43 -4.11 6.30 -7.27
N LEU A 44 -4.12 5.78 -8.50
CA LEU A 44 -3.24 6.27 -9.56
C LEU A 44 -3.57 7.70 -10.01
N LYS A 45 -4.85 8.12 -10.01
CA LYS A 45 -5.22 9.54 -10.21
C LYS A 45 -4.60 10.43 -9.12
N ILE A 46 -4.61 9.99 -7.87
CA ILE A 46 -3.96 10.73 -6.77
C ILE A 46 -2.44 10.77 -6.94
N TYR A 47 -1.82 9.66 -7.34
CA TYR A 47 -0.38 9.60 -7.61
C TYR A 47 0.05 10.36 -8.87
N ARG A 48 -0.87 10.66 -9.80
CA ARG A 48 -0.65 11.64 -10.87
C ARG A 48 -0.59 13.08 -10.37
N GLY A 49 -0.93 13.32 -9.10
CA GLY A 49 -0.89 14.62 -8.44
C GLY A 49 -2.14 15.47 -8.61
N GLU A 50 -3.28 14.86 -8.96
CA GLU A 50 -4.54 15.57 -9.20
C GLU A 50 -5.03 16.30 -7.92
N LYS A 51 -5.37 17.59 -8.07
CA LYS A 51 -5.96 18.45 -7.03
C LYS A 51 -7.15 19.25 -7.61
N PRO A 52 -8.29 19.37 -6.90
CA PRO A 52 -8.65 18.73 -5.63
C PRO A 52 -8.82 17.20 -5.79
N ALA A 53 -9.28 16.50 -4.74
CA ALA A 53 -9.55 15.06 -4.81
C ALA A 53 -10.39 14.71 -6.06
N PRO A 54 -9.92 13.79 -6.93
CA PRO A 54 -10.54 13.56 -8.23
C PRO A 54 -11.94 12.99 -8.10
N GLU A 55 -12.76 13.18 -9.11
CA GLU A 55 -14.09 12.55 -9.14
C GLU A 55 -13.98 11.06 -9.46
N VAL A 56 -14.93 10.27 -8.95
CA VAL A 56 -15.03 8.84 -9.23
C VAL A 56 -15.79 8.65 -10.55
N ASP A 57 -15.11 8.95 -11.64
CA ASP A 57 -15.60 8.83 -13.00
C ASP A 57 -14.70 7.93 -13.86
N GLY A 58 -15.11 7.69 -15.11
CA GLY A 58 -14.28 6.95 -16.05
C GLY A 58 -13.99 5.52 -15.60
N TRP A 59 -15.01 4.78 -15.16
CA TRP A 59 -14.89 3.43 -14.59
C TRP A 59 -14.06 2.45 -15.42
N GLY A 60 -14.14 2.51 -16.76
CA GLY A 60 -13.28 1.71 -17.63
C GLY A 60 -11.80 1.99 -17.40
N THR A 61 -11.42 3.27 -17.32
CA THR A 61 -10.06 3.71 -17.01
C THR A 61 -9.66 3.32 -15.59
N LEU A 62 -10.53 3.50 -14.60
CA LEU A 62 -10.27 3.09 -13.21
C LEU A 62 -9.97 1.58 -13.11
N ILE A 63 -10.72 0.75 -13.84
CA ILE A 63 -10.47 -0.70 -13.87
C ILE A 63 -9.13 -1.01 -14.53
N ILE A 64 -8.86 -0.43 -15.71
CA ILE A 64 -7.60 -0.67 -16.45
C ILE A 64 -6.39 -0.22 -15.62
N ASP A 65 -6.45 0.98 -15.04
CA ASP A 65 -5.39 1.52 -14.20
C ASP A 65 -5.24 0.69 -12.92
N GLY A 66 -6.34 0.25 -12.31
CA GLY A 66 -6.34 -0.65 -11.17
C GLY A 66 -5.68 -2.00 -11.45
N ILE A 67 -5.94 -2.59 -12.62
CA ILE A 67 -5.28 -3.82 -13.06
C ILE A 67 -3.77 -3.58 -13.25
N LYS A 68 -3.37 -2.46 -13.84
CA LYS A 68 -1.94 -2.11 -13.99
C LYS A 68 -1.27 -1.93 -12.63
N TYR A 69 -1.91 -1.23 -11.70
CA TYR A 69 -1.45 -1.12 -10.31
C TYR A 69 -1.27 -2.49 -9.68
N LEU A 70 -2.27 -3.37 -9.82
CA LEU A 70 -2.23 -4.71 -9.24
C LEU A 70 -1.09 -5.53 -9.84
N ILE A 71 -0.92 -5.53 -11.17
CA ILE A 71 0.19 -6.21 -11.85
C ILE A 71 1.54 -5.71 -11.32
N ILE A 72 1.70 -4.39 -11.19
CA ILE A 72 2.93 -3.80 -10.66
C ILE A 72 3.19 -4.28 -9.22
N SER A 73 2.15 -4.26 -8.39
CA SER A 73 2.22 -4.70 -6.99
C SER A 73 2.52 -6.18 -6.87
N LEU A 74 1.94 -7.01 -7.73
CA LEU A 74 2.21 -8.46 -7.78
C LEU A 74 3.67 -8.74 -8.18
N ILE A 75 4.21 -8.01 -9.17
CA ILE A 75 5.61 -8.16 -9.57
C ILE A 75 6.54 -7.76 -8.40
N TRP A 76 6.26 -6.65 -7.71
CA TRP A 76 7.00 -6.27 -6.51
C TRP A 76 6.85 -7.26 -5.35
N ALA A 77 5.75 -8.01 -5.29
CA ALA A 77 5.53 -9.04 -4.29
C ALA A 77 6.24 -10.36 -4.59
N ILE A 78 6.74 -10.59 -5.82
CA ILE A 78 7.39 -11.86 -6.21
C ILE A 78 8.53 -12.27 -5.24
N PRO A 79 9.48 -11.39 -4.85
CA PRO A 79 10.52 -11.78 -3.90
C PRO A 79 9.95 -12.26 -2.56
N CYS A 80 8.90 -11.61 -2.06
CA CYS A 80 8.22 -11.99 -0.84
C CYS A 80 7.53 -13.36 -0.97
N LEU A 81 6.85 -13.59 -2.09
CA LEU A 81 6.18 -14.84 -2.38
C LEU A 81 7.17 -16.00 -2.50
N ILE A 82 8.33 -15.78 -3.12
CA ILE A 82 9.40 -16.79 -3.18
C ILE A 82 9.83 -17.19 -1.78
N VAL A 83 10.14 -16.22 -0.90
CA VAL A 83 10.50 -16.51 0.49
C VAL A 83 9.37 -17.27 1.20
N PHE A 84 8.14 -16.81 1.07
CA PHE A 84 6.98 -17.43 1.69
C PHE A 84 6.79 -18.89 1.26
N PHE A 85 6.78 -19.18 -0.05
CA PHE A 85 6.56 -20.53 -0.56
C PHE A 85 7.73 -21.48 -0.29
N VAL A 86 8.97 -20.99 -0.32
CA VAL A 86 10.13 -21.80 0.07
C VAL A 86 10.03 -22.20 1.55
N MET A 87 9.68 -21.24 2.43
CA MET A 87 9.51 -21.51 3.86
C MET A 87 8.33 -22.45 4.14
N LEU A 88 7.19 -22.21 3.48
CA LEU A 88 6.01 -23.05 3.61
C LEU A 88 6.28 -24.48 3.12
N GLY A 89 6.94 -24.64 1.98
CA GLY A 89 7.34 -25.94 1.44
C GLY A 89 8.27 -26.69 2.40
N ALA A 90 9.30 -26.02 2.92
CA ALA A 90 10.20 -26.61 3.90
C ALA A 90 9.50 -27.06 5.19
N ALA A 91 8.55 -26.26 5.69
CA ALA A 91 7.75 -26.59 6.87
C ALA A 91 6.84 -27.80 6.61
N VAL A 92 6.15 -27.83 5.47
CA VAL A 92 5.25 -28.95 5.09
C VAL A 92 6.02 -30.25 4.90
N THR A 93 7.16 -30.22 4.20
CA THR A 93 8.00 -31.41 4.01
C THR A 93 8.55 -31.92 5.33
N SER A 94 9.01 -31.02 6.20
CA SER A 94 9.55 -31.37 7.52
C SER A 94 8.47 -31.97 8.43
N TYR A 95 7.25 -31.42 8.39
CA TYR A 95 6.09 -31.99 9.08
C TYR A 95 5.77 -33.40 8.57
N ALA A 96 5.73 -33.58 7.25
CA ALA A 96 5.42 -34.88 6.64
C ALA A 96 6.46 -35.96 6.98
N MET A 97 7.74 -35.61 7.07
CA MET A 97 8.82 -36.53 7.43
C MET A 97 8.83 -36.87 8.92
N ASN A 98 8.61 -35.89 9.79
CA ASN A 98 8.61 -36.09 11.24
C ASN A 98 7.65 -35.12 11.95
N PRO A 99 6.37 -35.52 12.13
CA PRO A 99 5.40 -34.71 12.84
C PRO A 99 5.77 -34.44 14.32
N ALA A 100 6.65 -35.23 14.92
CA ALA A 100 7.09 -34.99 16.30
C ALA A 100 8.09 -33.82 16.40
N ALA A 101 8.68 -33.36 15.29
CA ALA A 101 9.66 -32.28 15.25
C ALA A 101 9.05 -30.86 15.25
N MET A 102 7.84 -30.68 15.80
CA MET A 102 7.11 -29.40 15.74
C MET A 102 7.90 -28.20 16.24
N VAL A 103 8.64 -28.35 17.34
CA VAL A 103 9.45 -27.26 17.90
C VAL A 103 10.50 -26.76 16.91
N GLY A 104 11.17 -27.68 16.20
CA GLY A 104 12.16 -27.34 15.18
C GLY A 104 11.52 -26.67 13.96
N ILE A 105 10.36 -27.15 13.53
CA ILE A 105 9.59 -26.58 12.40
C ILE A 105 9.13 -25.16 12.73
N MET A 106 8.59 -24.94 13.93
CA MET A 106 8.20 -23.59 14.38
C MET A 106 9.40 -22.66 14.48
N GLY A 107 10.54 -23.14 14.98
CA GLY A 107 11.79 -22.38 15.02
C GLY A 107 12.25 -21.95 13.61
N GLY A 108 12.22 -22.87 12.65
CA GLY A 108 12.52 -22.56 11.24
C GLY A 108 11.54 -21.56 10.62
N MET A 109 10.24 -21.70 10.91
CA MET A 109 9.22 -20.77 10.43
C MET A 109 9.40 -19.37 11.01
N LEU A 110 9.80 -19.22 12.28
CA LEU A 110 10.06 -17.90 12.88
C LEU A 110 11.21 -17.17 12.16
N VAL A 111 12.31 -17.86 11.87
CA VAL A 111 13.42 -17.30 11.09
C VAL A 111 12.97 -16.96 9.67
N GLY A 112 12.18 -17.84 9.05
CA GLY A 112 11.57 -17.61 7.74
C GLY A 112 10.66 -16.39 7.70
N PHE A 113 9.85 -16.17 8.74
CA PHE A 113 9.00 -14.99 8.86
C PHE A 113 9.83 -13.71 9.03
N LEU A 114 10.91 -13.74 9.82
CA LEU A 114 11.81 -12.59 9.93
C LEU A 114 12.38 -12.21 8.57
N LEU A 115 12.86 -13.19 7.80
CA LEU A 115 13.36 -12.95 6.44
C LEU A 115 12.25 -12.42 5.52
N PHE A 116 11.05 -13.00 5.58
CA PHE A 116 9.89 -12.54 4.82
C PHE A 116 9.58 -11.07 5.11
N PHE A 117 9.54 -10.65 6.38
CA PHE A 117 9.28 -9.26 6.76
C PHE A 117 10.37 -8.30 6.28
N ILE A 118 11.64 -8.71 6.34
CA ILE A 118 12.75 -7.89 5.82
C ILE A 118 12.59 -7.69 4.32
N VAL A 119 12.33 -8.76 3.56
CA VAL A 119 12.14 -8.69 2.11
C VAL A 119 10.90 -7.85 1.77
N ALA A 120 9.78 -8.08 2.46
CA ALA A 120 8.55 -7.32 2.28
C ALA A 120 8.72 -5.84 2.58
N PHE A 121 9.47 -5.50 3.62
CA PHE A 121 9.79 -4.12 3.95
C PHE A 121 10.60 -3.47 2.82
N ILE A 122 11.69 -4.10 2.37
CA ILE A 122 12.54 -3.58 1.29
C ILE A 122 11.75 -3.42 -0.01
N THR A 123 11.01 -4.44 -0.45
CA THR A 123 10.22 -4.36 -1.68
C THR A 123 9.09 -3.34 -1.54
N GLY A 124 8.48 -3.21 -0.36
CA GLY A 124 7.42 -2.23 -0.10
C GLY A 124 7.92 -0.79 -0.20
N LEU A 125 9.11 -0.50 0.34
CA LEU A 125 9.77 0.79 0.18
C LEU A 125 9.96 1.13 -1.31
N LEU A 126 10.52 0.20 -2.09
CA LEU A 126 10.78 0.46 -3.51
C LEU A 126 9.49 0.54 -4.34
N ALA A 127 8.53 -0.35 -4.07
CA ALA A 127 7.25 -0.41 -4.77
C ALA A 127 6.44 0.88 -4.61
N THR A 128 6.48 1.50 -3.42
CA THR A 128 5.77 2.76 -3.14
C THR A 128 6.18 3.85 -4.14
N ILE A 129 7.48 4.04 -4.35
CA ILE A 129 7.99 5.01 -5.32
C ILE A 129 7.79 4.51 -6.76
N GLY A 130 7.99 3.22 -7.02
CA GLY A 130 7.78 2.63 -8.35
C GLY A 130 6.38 2.88 -8.90
N VAL A 131 5.34 2.65 -8.08
CA VAL A 131 3.95 2.88 -8.49
C VAL A 131 3.69 4.36 -8.81
N ILE A 132 4.25 5.29 -8.02
CA ILE A 132 4.12 6.73 -8.29
C ILE A 132 4.85 7.10 -9.58
N ARG A 133 6.06 6.58 -9.82
CA ARG A 133 6.78 6.80 -11.07
C ARG A 133 5.98 6.30 -12.28
N PHE A 134 5.34 5.15 -12.18
CA PHE A 134 4.42 4.69 -13.21
C PHE A 134 3.25 5.66 -13.41
N ALA A 135 2.63 6.14 -12.34
CA ALA A 135 1.55 7.12 -12.42
C ALA A 135 1.99 8.43 -13.09
N ARG A 136 3.20 8.92 -12.79
CA ARG A 136 3.75 10.19 -13.28
C ARG A 136 4.28 10.12 -14.71
N THR A 137 4.80 8.97 -15.14
CA THR A 137 5.46 8.80 -16.45
C THR A 137 4.55 8.10 -17.48
N GLY A 138 3.53 7.37 -17.03
CA GLY A 138 2.67 6.56 -17.89
C GLY A 138 3.32 5.25 -18.39
N SER A 139 4.58 4.98 -18.02
CA SER A 139 5.32 3.79 -18.45
C SER A 139 5.43 2.75 -17.34
N MET A 140 4.96 1.52 -17.57
CA MET A 140 5.07 0.45 -16.56
C MET A 140 6.53 0.09 -16.25
N GLY A 141 7.46 0.27 -17.20
CA GLY A 141 8.89 0.03 -16.96
C GLY A 141 9.47 0.93 -15.87
N GLU A 142 8.94 2.15 -15.73
CA GLU A 142 9.37 3.09 -14.69
C GLU A 142 8.97 2.65 -13.28
N ALA A 143 7.99 1.74 -13.14
CA ALA A 143 7.69 1.13 -11.84
C ALA A 143 8.79 0.21 -11.32
N PHE A 144 9.72 -0.21 -12.18
CA PHE A 144 10.80 -1.14 -11.87
C PHE A 144 12.19 -0.56 -12.19
N ASN A 145 12.26 0.72 -12.51
CA ASN A 145 13.51 1.41 -12.77
C ASN A 145 14.24 1.66 -11.43
N PHE A 146 14.96 0.64 -10.94
CA PHE A 146 15.65 0.67 -9.64
C PHE A 146 16.56 1.88 -9.50
N GLY A 147 17.32 2.24 -10.55
CA GLY A 147 18.22 3.40 -10.52
C GLY A 147 17.44 4.68 -10.22
N ALA A 148 16.36 4.91 -10.96
CA ALA A 148 15.56 6.13 -10.80
C ALA A 148 14.72 6.12 -9.51
N ILE A 149 14.27 4.95 -9.03
CA ILE A 149 13.61 4.79 -7.73
C ILE A 149 14.56 5.14 -6.58
N LEU A 150 15.77 4.56 -6.59
CA LEU A 150 16.78 4.79 -5.56
C LEU A 150 17.26 6.25 -5.58
N GLU A 151 17.37 6.86 -6.76
CA GLU A 151 17.67 8.29 -6.90
C GLU A 151 16.57 9.15 -6.27
N THR A 152 15.30 8.87 -6.56
CA THR A 152 14.17 9.59 -5.94
C THR A 152 14.18 9.45 -4.42
N ILE A 153 14.37 8.24 -3.88
CA ILE A 153 14.47 8.03 -2.42
C ILE A 153 15.68 8.78 -1.85
N GLY A 154 16.81 8.78 -2.56
CA GLY A 154 18.01 9.52 -2.20
C GLY A 154 17.77 11.03 -2.09
N LYS A 155 17.02 11.62 -3.04
CA LYS A 155 16.62 13.05 -3.03
C LYS A 155 15.70 13.39 -1.85
N ILE A 156 14.76 12.51 -1.52
CA ILE A 156 13.90 12.65 -0.32
C ILE A 156 14.74 12.55 0.97
N GLY A 157 15.77 11.73 0.92
CA GLY A 157 16.59 11.31 2.06
C GLY A 157 16.01 10.04 2.70
N TRP A 158 16.79 8.96 2.70
CA TRP A 158 16.38 7.63 3.18
C TRP A 158 15.75 7.64 4.57
N VAL A 159 16.37 8.35 5.51
CA VAL A 159 15.88 8.44 6.89
C VAL A 159 14.51 9.13 6.94
N ASN A 160 14.36 10.28 6.27
CA ASN A 160 13.09 11.00 6.22
C ASN A 160 12.00 10.20 5.52
N TYR A 161 12.36 9.51 4.42
CA TYR A 161 11.45 8.64 3.67
C TYR A 161 10.92 7.50 4.53
N ILE A 162 11.81 6.76 5.20
CA ILE A 162 11.43 5.65 6.08
C ILE A 162 10.60 6.15 7.26
N ILE A 163 11.00 7.26 7.91
CA ILE A 163 10.24 7.85 9.02
C ILE A 163 8.84 8.25 8.56
N ALA A 164 8.69 8.89 7.41
CA ALA A 164 7.37 9.27 6.89
C ALA A 164 6.46 8.05 6.72
N LEU A 165 6.96 6.99 6.08
CA LEU A 165 6.19 5.76 5.89
C LEU A 165 5.85 5.05 7.19
N ILE A 166 6.77 5.05 8.17
CA ILE A 166 6.52 4.51 9.51
C ILE A 166 5.43 5.32 10.20
N ILE A 167 5.45 6.65 10.12
CA ILE A 167 4.44 7.52 10.77
C ILE A 167 3.04 7.18 10.25
N ILE A 168 2.82 7.21 8.92
CA ILE A 168 1.50 6.92 8.36
C ILE A 168 1.11 5.45 8.58
N GLY A 169 2.07 4.53 8.50
CA GLY A 169 1.86 3.10 8.74
C GLY A 169 1.45 2.80 10.18
N ILE A 170 2.07 3.43 11.17
CA ILE A 170 1.68 3.30 12.58
C ILE A 170 0.27 3.87 12.80
N ILE A 171 -0.04 5.04 12.25
CA ILE A 171 -1.35 5.67 12.45
C ILE A 171 -2.47 4.79 11.88
N ILE A 172 -2.32 4.34 10.63
CA ILE A 172 -3.29 3.45 9.98
C ILE A 172 -3.35 2.10 10.73
N GLY A 173 -2.20 1.54 11.11
CA GLY A 173 -2.13 0.29 11.85
C GLY A 173 -2.82 0.35 13.21
N ILE A 174 -2.74 1.49 13.93
CA ILE A 174 -3.49 1.70 15.18
C ILE A 174 -4.99 1.75 14.91
N ILE A 175 -5.43 2.46 13.86
CA ILE A 175 -6.85 2.53 13.48
C ILE A 175 -7.38 1.13 13.18
N GLU A 176 -6.67 0.37 12.35
CA GLU A 176 -7.02 -1.01 12.00
C GLU A 176 -7.03 -1.91 13.24
N PHE A 177 -6.03 -1.82 14.10
CA PHE A 177 -5.94 -2.61 15.33
C PHE A 177 -7.12 -2.35 16.28
N ILE A 178 -7.45 -1.07 16.53
CA ILE A 178 -8.58 -0.69 17.39
C ILE A 178 -9.90 -1.20 16.81
N LEU A 179 -10.11 -1.04 15.51
CA LEU A 179 -11.35 -1.48 14.86
C LEU A 179 -11.44 -3.00 14.85
N MET A 180 -10.38 -3.72 14.52
CA MET A 180 -10.39 -5.18 14.53
C MET A 180 -10.59 -5.79 15.93
N ALA A 181 -10.32 -5.03 17.01
CA ALA A 181 -10.64 -5.45 18.37
C ALA A 181 -12.15 -5.46 18.68
N ILE A 182 -12.98 -4.82 17.84
CA ILE A 182 -14.45 -4.79 17.98
C ILE A 182 -15.07 -5.81 17.02
N PRO A 183 -15.58 -6.96 17.49
CA PRO A 183 -16.13 -8.00 16.62
C PRO A 183 -17.27 -7.48 15.76
N TYR A 184 -17.26 -7.84 14.47
CA TYR A 184 -18.25 -7.52 13.44
C TYR A 184 -18.42 -6.02 13.13
N VAL A 185 -18.76 -5.20 14.12
CA VAL A 185 -18.96 -3.75 13.99
C VAL A 185 -17.69 -3.05 13.57
N GLY A 186 -16.55 -3.43 14.15
CA GLY A 186 -15.26 -2.85 13.80
C GLY A 186 -14.87 -3.13 12.36
N THR A 187 -15.09 -4.34 11.87
CA THR A 187 -14.89 -4.70 10.46
C THR A 187 -15.80 -3.91 9.52
N LEU A 188 -17.07 -3.71 9.90
CA LEU A 188 -18.01 -2.89 9.13
C LEU A 188 -17.56 -1.43 9.06
N ILE A 189 -17.15 -0.85 10.20
CA ILE A 189 -16.62 0.51 10.24
C ILE A 189 -15.35 0.61 9.40
N LEU A 190 -14.43 -0.35 9.53
CA LEU A 190 -13.20 -0.40 8.74
C LEU A 190 -13.53 -0.37 7.25
N PHE A 191 -14.43 -1.23 6.79
CA PHE A 191 -14.89 -1.24 5.40
C PHE A 191 -15.41 0.13 4.93
N LEU A 192 -16.21 0.81 5.76
CA LEU A 192 -16.75 2.15 5.45
C LEU A 192 -15.68 3.24 5.36
N ILE A 193 -14.58 3.10 6.11
CA ILE A 193 -13.47 4.08 6.14
C ILE A 193 -12.28 3.68 5.26
N VAL A 194 -12.24 2.48 4.68
CA VAL A 194 -11.17 2.06 3.76
C VAL A 194 -10.95 3.10 2.66
N PRO A 195 -11.97 3.61 1.95
CA PRO A 195 -11.73 4.61 0.93
C PRO A 195 -11.05 5.89 1.44
N PRO A 196 -11.57 6.60 2.46
CA PRO A 196 -10.88 7.79 2.97
C PRO A 196 -9.48 7.48 3.52
N LEU A 197 -9.24 6.30 4.10
CA LEU A 197 -7.89 5.88 4.51
C LEU A 197 -6.95 5.73 3.31
N VAL A 198 -7.42 5.13 2.22
CA VAL A 198 -6.63 4.99 0.98
C VAL A 198 -6.36 6.36 0.34
N LEU A 199 -7.34 7.27 0.31
CA LEU A 199 -7.15 8.65 -0.16
C LEU A 199 -6.10 9.37 0.68
N TRP A 200 -6.18 9.23 2.00
CA TRP A 200 -5.25 9.88 2.93
C TRP A 200 -3.83 9.35 2.75
N HIS A 201 -3.67 8.02 2.78
CA HIS A 201 -2.40 7.34 2.58
C HIS A 201 -1.75 7.70 1.24
N SER A 202 -2.50 7.57 0.14
CA SER A 202 -1.98 7.85 -1.20
C SER A 202 -1.62 9.31 -1.39
N ARG A 203 -2.41 10.24 -0.85
CA ARG A 203 -2.06 11.67 -0.89
C ARG A 203 -0.81 11.96 -0.06
N TYR A 204 -0.69 11.37 1.12
CA TYR A 204 0.49 11.53 1.97
C TYR A 204 1.76 11.03 1.27
N VAL A 205 1.70 9.85 0.67
CA VAL A 205 2.78 9.26 -0.13
C VAL A 205 3.12 10.10 -1.36
N CYS A 206 2.12 10.66 -2.04
CA CYS A 206 2.31 11.60 -3.14
C CYS A 206 3.08 12.84 -2.70
N LEU A 207 2.78 13.41 -1.53
CA LEU A 207 3.52 14.53 -0.95
C LEU A 207 4.98 14.18 -0.61
N ILE A 208 5.24 12.96 -0.11
CA ILE A 208 6.61 12.49 0.15
C ILE A 208 7.38 12.44 -1.18
N TYR A 209 6.79 11.88 -2.22
CA TYR A 209 7.40 11.83 -3.54
C TYR A 209 7.67 13.22 -4.09
N ASP A 210 6.71 14.13 -3.98
CA ASP A 210 6.82 15.50 -4.48
C ASP A 210 7.85 16.33 -3.71
N SER A 211 8.22 15.94 -2.48
CA SER A 211 9.30 16.57 -1.71
C SER A 211 10.70 16.31 -2.29
N ALA A 212 10.82 15.36 -3.21
CA ALA A 212 12.06 15.06 -3.94
C ALA A 212 12.33 16.01 -5.12
N ALA A 213 11.34 16.84 -5.48
CA ALA A 213 11.36 17.73 -6.64
C ALA A 213 12.14 19.02 -6.39
#